data_AF-A0A7C4M5B0-F1
#
_entry.id   AF-A0A7C4M5B0-F1
#
_cell.length_a   1.000
_cell.length_b   1.000
_cell.length_c   1.000
_cell.angle_alpha   90.00
_cell.angle_beta   90.00
_cell.angle_gamma   90.00
#
_symmetry.space_group_name_H-M   'P 1'
#
loop_
_entity.id
_entity.type
_entity.pdbx_description
1 polymer ?
#
loop_
_entity_poly.entity_id
_entity_poly.type
_entity_poly.pdbx_seq_one_letter_code
_entity_poly.pdbx_strand_id
1 'polypeptide(L)'
;MKRYEMGDEETMKLIREVSSICLEGFKQTLERAGVRFDSWDWESSFIWSGDVARYLDMLKRTPYVFRRGEVFEFDAEGVARDLNLKRIIGIKEDYEIPSLTLGRSDGTTLYTTRDIAYSIWKFKRADKVINVIGIEQRLAQIQLKLALYALGYKAQAENLIHFAYNLVSFPGLRISGRRGRYITLDEVMDEAISRAYAEVKKRSTDLSEDEMHNISKSVGIGAVKYALVETDPLKPVTFTWDRVINFEKNSGPYIQYTHARACSILRRASRQVNDAVFSLLKEPIEREIILMIARFPEIFAEATDDLEPNLIADFADSLADKFNTFYASLPVIKAEPRELSDARLLLVDAVRITLRNSLKLLGIEAPQRM
;
A
#
# COMPACT_ATOMS: atom_id res chain seq x y z
N MET A 1 -9.43 23.44 -22.61
CA MET A 1 -9.93 23.36 -21.22
C MET A 1 -11.33 23.93 -21.06
N LYS A 2 -11.59 25.22 -21.34
CA LYS A 2 -12.95 25.79 -21.21
C LYS A 2 -14.05 25.03 -21.97
N ARG A 3 -13.81 24.66 -23.25
CA ARG A 3 -14.73 23.79 -24.02
C ARG A 3 -15.04 22.46 -23.32
N TYR A 4 -14.04 21.83 -22.72
CA TYR A 4 -14.19 20.57 -21.99
C TYR A 4 -15.02 20.71 -20.71
N GLU A 5 -14.80 21.78 -19.94
CA GLU A 5 -15.58 22.05 -18.72
C GLU A 5 -17.02 22.48 -19.04
N MET A 6 -17.24 23.14 -20.19
CA MET A 6 -18.57 23.51 -20.70
C MET A 6 -19.34 22.33 -21.32
N GLY A 7 -18.74 21.14 -21.40
CA GLY A 7 -19.42 19.95 -21.90
C GLY A 7 -19.51 19.87 -23.44
N ASP A 8 -18.59 20.49 -24.17
CA ASP A 8 -18.50 20.37 -25.63
C ASP A 8 -18.27 18.90 -26.02
N GLU A 9 -19.24 18.27 -26.67
CA GLU A 9 -19.28 16.81 -26.91
C GLU A 9 -18.04 16.30 -27.65
N GLU A 10 -17.59 17.02 -28.69
CA GLU A 10 -16.41 16.66 -29.47
C GLU A 10 -15.15 16.68 -28.60
N THR A 11 -14.97 17.76 -27.83
CA THR A 11 -13.84 17.91 -26.91
C THR A 11 -13.87 16.87 -25.79
N MET A 12 -15.06 16.58 -25.24
CA MET A 12 -15.25 15.55 -24.21
C MET A 12 -14.86 14.17 -24.73
N LYS A 13 -15.35 13.82 -25.93
CA LYS A 13 -15.06 12.53 -26.57
C LYS A 13 -13.55 12.38 -26.81
N LEU A 14 -12.92 13.40 -27.38
CA LEU A 14 -11.48 13.40 -27.64
C LEU A 14 -10.66 13.20 -26.35
N ILE A 15 -10.95 13.97 -25.30
CA ILE A 15 -10.22 13.86 -24.03
C ILE A 15 -10.48 12.51 -23.36
N ARG A 16 -11.72 12.00 -23.42
CA ARG A 16 -12.04 10.67 -22.88
C ARG A 16 -11.27 9.58 -23.61
N GLU A 17 -11.18 9.64 -24.93
CA GLU A 17 -10.43 8.69 -25.76
C GLU A 17 -8.95 8.69 -25.40
N VAL A 18 -8.31 9.86 -25.38
CA VAL A 18 -6.89 9.98 -25.03
C VAL A 18 -6.62 9.51 -23.60
N SER A 19 -7.46 9.91 -22.64
CA SER A 19 -7.31 9.49 -21.25
C SER A 19 -7.50 7.98 -21.07
N SER A 20 -8.37 7.36 -21.88
CA SER A 20 -8.61 5.92 -21.83
C SER A 20 -7.40 5.12 -22.33
N ILE A 21 -6.68 5.63 -23.34
CA ILE A 21 -5.41 5.02 -23.80
C ILE A 21 -4.36 5.06 -22.69
N CYS A 22 -4.19 6.20 -22.02
CA CYS A 22 -3.27 6.31 -20.88
C CYS A 22 -3.67 5.38 -19.73
N LEU A 23 -4.97 5.32 -19.42
CA LEU A 23 -5.50 4.45 -18.39
C LEU A 23 -5.24 2.98 -18.69
N GLU A 24 -5.35 2.56 -19.96
CA GLU A 24 -5.04 1.19 -20.35
C GLU A 24 -3.57 0.84 -20.11
N GLY A 25 -2.66 1.77 -20.39
CA GLY A 25 -1.25 1.62 -20.02
C GLY A 25 -1.06 1.44 -18.51
N PHE A 26 -1.73 2.26 -17.68
CA PHE A 26 -1.66 2.11 -16.22
C PHE A 26 -2.19 0.75 -15.75
N LYS A 27 -3.29 0.26 -16.32
CA LYS A 27 -3.83 -1.07 -15.98
C LYS A 27 -2.84 -2.18 -16.32
N GLN A 28 -2.14 -2.10 -17.45
CA GLN A 28 -1.13 -3.09 -17.83
C GLN A 28 0.02 -3.12 -16.81
N THR A 29 0.58 -1.96 -16.45
CA THR A 29 1.63 -1.84 -15.43
C THR A 29 1.15 -2.34 -14.06
N LEU A 30 -0.07 -1.99 -13.64
CA LEU A 30 -0.63 -2.41 -12.35
C LEU A 30 -0.90 -3.92 -12.30
N GLU A 31 -1.41 -4.51 -13.39
CA GLU A 31 -1.61 -5.95 -13.50
C GLU A 31 -0.28 -6.71 -13.40
N ARG A 32 0.80 -6.19 -13.99
CA ARG A 32 2.15 -6.74 -13.81
C ARG A 32 2.58 -6.72 -12.34
N ALA A 33 2.21 -5.70 -11.57
CA ALA A 33 2.47 -5.60 -10.13
C ALA A 33 1.46 -6.39 -9.26
N GLY A 34 0.50 -7.08 -9.89
CA GLY A 34 -0.57 -7.82 -9.20
C GLY A 34 -1.55 -6.90 -8.46
N VAL A 35 -1.80 -5.70 -8.99
CA VAL A 35 -2.73 -4.70 -8.44
C VAL A 35 -3.92 -4.55 -9.37
N ARG A 36 -5.13 -4.62 -8.82
CA ARG A 36 -6.39 -4.50 -9.56
C ARG A 36 -7.33 -3.54 -8.85
N PHE A 37 -8.16 -2.86 -9.63
CA PHE A 37 -9.18 -1.92 -9.16
C PHE A 37 -10.55 -2.35 -9.66
N ASP A 38 -11.57 -2.27 -8.81
CA ASP A 38 -12.95 -2.61 -9.18
C ASP A 38 -13.59 -1.56 -10.10
N SER A 39 -13.14 -0.31 -10.01
CA SER A 39 -13.69 0.81 -10.77
C SER A 39 -12.67 1.90 -11.03
N TRP A 40 -12.95 2.70 -12.06
CA TRP A 40 -12.15 3.85 -12.47
C TRP A 40 -13.07 5.05 -12.63
N ASP A 41 -13.01 5.95 -11.66
CA ASP A 41 -13.86 7.14 -11.61
C ASP A 41 -13.21 8.31 -12.33
N TRP A 42 -14.05 9.20 -12.87
CA TRP A 42 -13.61 10.35 -13.63
C TRP A 42 -14.05 11.63 -12.95
N GLU A 43 -13.08 12.46 -12.56
CA GLU A 43 -13.31 13.78 -11.98
C GLU A 43 -14.26 14.63 -12.84
N SER A 44 -14.15 14.52 -14.16
CA SER A 44 -14.99 15.25 -15.11
C SER A 44 -16.48 14.90 -15.04
N SER A 45 -16.83 13.67 -14.62
CA SER A 45 -18.24 13.29 -14.47
C SER A 45 -18.96 14.13 -13.43
N PHE A 46 -18.27 14.58 -12.37
CA PHE A 46 -18.84 15.42 -11.31
C PHE A 46 -18.95 16.90 -11.72
N ILE A 47 -18.13 17.33 -12.67
CA ILE A 47 -18.21 18.66 -13.28
C ILE A 47 -19.45 18.70 -14.17
N TRP A 48 -19.58 17.74 -15.07
CA TRP A 48 -20.68 17.71 -16.05
C TRP A 48 -22.05 17.41 -15.42
N SER A 49 -22.11 16.66 -14.33
CA SER A 49 -23.35 16.44 -13.58
C SER A 49 -23.83 17.69 -12.83
N GLY A 50 -23.00 18.74 -12.74
CA GLY A 50 -23.25 19.92 -11.94
C GLY A 50 -23.14 19.70 -10.43
N ASP A 51 -22.69 18.52 -9.97
CA ASP A 51 -22.53 18.25 -8.54
C ASP A 51 -21.48 19.18 -7.90
N VAL A 52 -20.37 19.44 -8.60
CA VAL A 52 -19.35 20.40 -8.13
C VAL A 52 -19.95 21.79 -7.91
N ALA A 53 -20.72 22.29 -8.88
CA ALA A 53 -21.37 23.60 -8.77
C ALA A 53 -22.38 23.63 -7.60
N ARG A 54 -23.16 22.56 -7.44
CA ARG A 54 -24.16 22.44 -6.37
C ARG A 54 -23.53 22.52 -4.98
N TYR A 55 -22.51 21.71 -4.72
CA TYR A 55 -21.86 21.70 -3.40
C TYR A 55 -21.05 22.97 -3.14
N LEU A 56 -20.48 23.58 -4.18
CA LEU A 56 -19.89 24.91 -4.08
C LEU A 56 -20.89 25.97 -3.65
N ASP A 57 -22.07 26.00 -4.27
CA ASP A 57 -23.10 26.98 -3.91
C ASP A 57 -23.67 26.74 -2.52
N MET A 58 -23.74 25.48 -2.08
CA MET A 58 -24.02 25.16 -0.67
C MET A 58 -22.92 25.69 0.26
N LEU A 59 -21.65 25.49 -0.08
CA LEU A 59 -20.52 25.95 0.73
C LEU A 59 -20.49 27.49 0.81
N LYS A 60 -20.75 28.18 -0.30
CA LYS A 60 -20.86 29.66 -0.36
C LYS A 60 -21.98 30.23 0.52
N ARG A 61 -23.01 29.45 0.84
CA ARG A 61 -24.11 29.85 1.73
C ARG A 61 -23.76 29.68 3.21
N THR A 62 -22.67 28.99 3.52
CA THR A 62 -22.16 28.91 4.90
C THR A 62 -21.50 30.24 5.29
N PRO A 63 -21.39 30.55 6.60
CA PRO A 63 -20.68 31.76 7.04
C PRO A 63 -19.17 31.70 6.81
N TYR A 64 -18.65 30.57 6.31
CA TYR A 64 -17.22 30.29 6.16
C TYR A 64 -16.69 30.56 4.76
N VAL A 65 -17.44 31.25 3.91
CA VAL A 65 -16.96 31.67 2.58
C VAL A 65 -17.05 33.17 2.47
N PHE A 66 -15.94 33.78 2.10
CA PHE A 66 -15.83 35.22 1.88
C PHE A 66 -15.22 35.53 0.52
N ARG A 67 -15.39 36.77 0.07
CA ARG A 67 -14.84 37.23 -1.20
C ARG A 67 -13.53 37.97 -0.96
N ARG A 68 -12.48 37.59 -1.69
CA ARG A 68 -11.17 38.27 -1.69
C ARG A 68 -10.85 38.69 -3.11
N GLY A 69 -11.15 39.95 -3.44
CA GLY A 69 -11.07 40.45 -4.82
C GLY A 69 -12.11 39.79 -5.73
N GLU A 70 -11.68 39.13 -6.80
CA GLU A 70 -12.57 38.45 -7.76
C GLU A 70 -12.83 36.97 -7.43
N VAL A 71 -12.16 36.42 -6.40
CA VAL A 71 -12.27 35.01 -6.04
C VAL A 71 -13.01 34.81 -4.71
N PHE A 72 -13.58 33.62 -4.55
CA PHE A 72 -14.14 33.15 -3.28
C PHE A 72 -13.11 32.32 -2.52
N GLU A 73 -12.98 32.58 -1.24
CA GLU A 73 -12.10 31.90 -0.30
C GLU A 73 -12.94 31.18 0.75
N PHE A 74 -12.60 29.94 1.04
CA PHE A 74 -13.15 29.15 2.14
C PHE A 74 -12.26 29.29 3.37
N ASP A 75 -12.83 29.82 4.45
CA ASP A 75 -12.21 30.02 5.75
C ASP A 75 -12.12 28.70 6.54
N ALA A 76 -11.15 27.87 6.15
CA ALA A 76 -10.89 26.59 6.80
C ALA A 76 -10.54 26.75 8.29
N GLU A 77 -9.75 27.77 8.65
CA GLU A 77 -9.42 28.09 10.05
C GLU A 77 -10.68 28.47 10.84
N GLY A 78 -11.55 29.30 10.28
CA GLY A 78 -12.83 29.68 10.90
C GLY A 78 -13.69 28.47 11.22
N VAL A 79 -13.82 27.52 10.30
CA VAL A 79 -14.54 26.25 10.55
C VAL A 79 -13.88 25.47 11.68
N ALA A 80 -12.56 25.32 11.65
CA ALA A 80 -11.83 24.56 12.65
C ALA A 80 -11.97 25.16 14.05
N ARG A 81 -11.96 26.49 14.15
CA ARG A 81 -12.14 27.23 15.40
C ARG A 81 -13.58 27.14 15.90
N ASP A 82 -14.55 27.53 15.08
CA ASP A 82 -15.95 27.69 15.50
C ASP A 82 -16.59 26.33 15.87
N LEU A 83 -16.10 25.24 15.27
CA LEU A 83 -16.54 23.87 15.57
C LEU A 83 -15.57 23.09 16.49
N ASN A 84 -14.51 23.73 17.01
CA ASN A 84 -13.49 23.12 17.88
C ASN A 84 -12.88 21.81 17.31
N LEU A 85 -12.51 21.82 16.03
CA LEU A 85 -12.14 20.62 15.28
C LEU A 85 -10.64 20.28 15.31
N LYS A 86 -9.74 21.21 15.65
CA LYS A 86 -8.27 20.98 15.54
C LYS A 86 -7.83 19.70 16.24
N ARG A 87 -8.24 19.50 17.50
CA ARG A 87 -8.00 18.27 18.25
C ARG A 87 -8.63 17.03 17.62
N ILE A 88 -9.84 17.15 17.06
CA ILE A 88 -10.57 16.02 16.43
C ILE A 88 -9.86 15.56 15.15
N ILE A 89 -9.32 16.49 14.37
CA ILE A 89 -8.64 16.19 13.09
C ILE A 89 -7.12 16.00 13.25
N GLY A 90 -6.61 15.93 14.48
CA GLY A 90 -5.20 15.64 14.76
C GLY A 90 -4.24 16.76 14.39
N ILE A 91 -4.68 18.02 14.47
CA ILE A 91 -3.88 19.22 14.20
C ILE A 91 -3.56 19.92 15.52
N LYS A 92 -2.35 20.48 15.64
CA LYS A 92 -1.96 21.26 16.83
C LYS A 92 -2.77 22.55 16.91
N GLU A 93 -3.09 23.01 18.13
CA GLU A 93 -3.91 24.21 18.34
C GLU A 93 -3.28 25.49 17.75
N ASP A 94 -1.95 25.57 17.76
CA ASP A 94 -1.16 26.68 17.22
C ASP A 94 -0.92 26.62 15.70
N TYR A 95 -1.34 25.55 15.04
CA TYR A 95 -1.22 25.42 13.59
C TYR A 95 -2.31 26.24 12.89
N GLU A 96 -1.91 27.25 12.11
CA GLU A 96 -2.81 28.03 11.28
C GLU A 96 -3.15 27.26 9.99
N ILE A 97 -4.44 27.16 9.67
CA ILE A 97 -4.93 26.50 8.46
C ILE A 97 -5.26 27.57 7.41
N PRO A 98 -4.45 27.69 6.33
CA PRO A 98 -4.73 28.67 5.29
C PRO A 98 -6.11 28.49 4.65
N SER A 99 -6.68 29.58 4.15
CA SER A 99 -7.91 29.54 3.36
C SER A 99 -7.73 28.72 2.08
N LEU A 100 -8.83 28.18 1.58
CA LEU A 100 -8.87 27.49 0.30
C LEU A 100 -9.56 28.38 -0.74
N THR A 101 -8.83 28.78 -1.77
CA THR A 101 -9.44 29.42 -2.94
C THR A 101 -10.40 28.43 -3.62
N LEU A 102 -11.66 28.81 -3.85
CA LEU A 102 -12.69 27.91 -4.38
C LEU A 102 -12.79 27.91 -5.91
N GLY A 103 -12.24 28.92 -6.57
CA GLY A 103 -12.25 29.06 -8.02
C GLY A 103 -11.28 30.14 -8.51
N ARG A 104 -10.95 30.09 -9.80
CA ARG A 104 -10.10 31.09 -10.46
C ARG A 104 -10.94 32.27 -10.95
N SER A 105 -10.29 33.40 -11.24
CA SER A 105 -10.95 34.59 -11.79
C SER A 105 -11.63 34.33 -13.14
N ASP A 106 -11.23 33.28 -13.86
CA ASP A 106 -11.82 32.86 -15.14
C ASP A 106 -13.04 31.92 -15.01
N GLY A 107 -13.50 31.66 -13.77
CA GLY A 107 -14.67 30.82 -13.47
C GLY A 107 -14.38 29.32 -13.35
N THR A 108 -13.14 28.89 -13.60
CA THR A 108 -12.76 27.47 -13.47
C THR A 108 -12.55 27.06 -12.01
N THR A 109 -12.94 25.83 -11.67
CA THR A 109 -12.84 25.29 -10.29
C THR A 109 -11.47 24.68 -10.02
N LEU A 110 -10.99 24.77 -8.77
CA LEU A 110 -9.74 24.16 -8.33
C LEU A 110 -9.93 22.69 -7.90
N TYR A 111 -8.85 21.90 -7.88
CA TYR A 111 -8.89 20.45 -7.61
C TYR A 111 -9.57 20.09 -6.28
N THR A 112 -9.18 20.75 -5.18
CA THR A 112 -9.74 20.51 -3.84
C THR A 112 -11.26 20.76 -3.78
N THR A 113 -11.75 21.68 -4.59
CA THR A 113 -13.18 21.95 -4.73
C THR A 113 -13.93 20.75 -5.35
N ARG A 114 -13.30 20.07 -6.32
CA ARG A 114 -13.90 18.90 -7.00
C ARG A 114 -13.91 17.70 -6.07
N ASP A 115 -12.91 17.59 -5.20
CA ASP A 115 -12.83 16.54 -4.18
C ASP A 115 -13.96 16.58 -3.15
N ILE A 116 -14.59 17.72 -2.91
CA ILE A 116 -15.79 17.82 -2.04
C ILE A 116 -16.91 16.99 -2.63
N ALA A 117 -17.25 17.24 -3.90
CA ALA A 117 -18.30 16.53 -4.61
C ALA A 117 -17.98 15.04 -4.73
N TYR A 118 -16.73 14.72 -5.06
CA TYR A 118 -16.28 13.34 -5.19
C TYR A 118 -16.33 12.58 -3.86
N SER A 119 -15.92 13.21 -2.75
CA SER A 119 -15.98 12.61 -1.42
C SER A 119 -17.42 12.33 -1.01
N ILE A 120 -18.33 13.29 -1.20
CA ILE A 120 -19.76 13.08 -0.91
C ILE A 120 -20.33 11.95 -1.77
N TRP A 121 -19.91 11.84 -3.03
CA TRP A 121 -20.31 10.72 -3.89
C TRP A 121 -19.78 9.37 -3.38
N LYS A 122 -18.53 9.29 -2.93
CA LYS A 122 -17.95 8.07 -2.33
C LYS A 122 -18.74 7.64 -1.08
N PHE A 123 -19.11 8.59 -0.22
CA PHE A 123 -19.89 8.31 0.99
C PHE A 123 -21.36 7.92 0.73
N LYS A 124 -21.86 8.04 -0.51
CA LYS A 124 -23.14 7.39 -0.88
C LYS A 124 -23.02 5.88 -1.07
N ARG A 125 -21.79 5.35 -1.10
CA ARG A 125 -21.46 3.96 -1.42
C ARG A 125 -20.61 3.28 -0.35
N ALA A 126 -20.10 4.02 0.62
CA ALA A 126 -19.16 3.52 1.63
C ALA A 126 -19.33 4.25 2.95
N ASP A 127 -19.15 3.52 4.06
CA ASP A 127 -19.16 4.07 5.41
C ASP A 127 -17.82 4.74 5.78
N LYS A 128 -16.72 4.26 5.19
CA LYS A 128 -15.34 4.71 5.41
C LYS A 128 -14.64 4.95 4.07
N VAL A 129 -13.91 6.05 3.97
CA VAL A 129 -13.15 6.42 2.76
C VAL A 129 -11.69 6.64 3.14
N ILE A 130 -10.80 5.82 2.60
CA ILE A 130 -9.35 5.94 2.80
C ILE A 130 -8.73 6.46 1.50
N ASN A 131 -8.27 7.71 1.54
CA ASN A 131 -7.54 8.34 0.46
C ASN A 131 -6.05 8.03 0.62
N VAL A 132 -5.52 7.10 -0.18
CA VAL A 132 -4.07 6.79 -0.27
C VAL A 132 -3.40 7.81 -1.19
N ILE A 133 -2.86 8.89 -0.62
CA ILE A 133 -2.37 10.05 -1.37
C ILE A 133 -1.06 10.56 -0.76
N GLY A 134 -0.14 11.04 -1.59
CA GLY A 134 1.14 11.62 -1.16
C GLY A 134 1.00 12.69 -0.07
N ILE A 135 1.98 12.72 0.84
CA ILE A 135 2.01 13.60 2.02
C ILE A 135 1.95 15.09 1.65
N GLU A 136 2.38 15.46 0.44
CA GLU A 136 2.28 16.82 -0.10
C GLU A 136 0.84 17.34 -0.20
N GLN A 137 -0.16 16.46 -0.22
CA GLN A 137 -1.59 16.82 -0.27
C GLN A 137 -2.24 16.99 1.11
N ARG A 138 -1.46 16.93 2.21
CA ARG A 138 -2.00 16.99 3.57
C ARG A 138 -2.88 18.21 3.82
N LEU A 139 -2.46 19.40 3.38
CA LEU A 139 -3.27 20.62 3.56
C LEU A 139 -4.60 20.53 2.78
N ALA A 140 -4.57 20.06 1.54
CA ALA A 140 -5.78 19.91 0.73
C ALA A 140 -6.76 18.90 1.35
N GLN A 141 -6.26 17.81 1.92
CA GLN A 141 -7.10 16.81 2.61
C GLN A 141 -7.69 17.36 3.92
N ILE A 142 -6.94 18.18 4.67
CA ILE A 142 -7.45 18.89 5.85
C ILE A 142 -8.57 19.86 5.44
N GLN A 143 -8.35 20.69 4.42
CA GLN A 143 -9.33 21.65 3.93
C GLN A 143 -10.59 20.95 3.40
N LEU A 144 -10.44 19.84 2.69
CA LEU A 144 -11.54 18.99 2.25
C LEU A 144 -12.36 18.46 3.44
N LYS A 145 -11.70 17.93 4.47
CA LYS A 145 -12.38 17.45 5.69
C LYS A 145 -13.16 18.58 6.37
N LEU A 146 -12.57 19.77 6.48
CA LEU A 146 -13.23 20.95 7.05
C LEU A 146 -14.41 21.43 6.19
N ALA A 147 -14.31 21.36 4.86
CA ALA A 147 -15.42 21.68 3.97
C ALA A 147 -16.61 20.72 4.19
N LEU A 148 -16.35 19.42 4.43
CA LEU A 148 -17.40 18.46 4.78
C LEU A 148 -18.09 18.83 6.11
N TYR A 149 -17.32 19.22 7.14
CA TYR A 149 -17.90 19.73 8.39
C TYR A 149 -18.77 20.97 8.17
N ALA A 150 -18.28 21.95 7.42
CA ALA A 150 -19.02 23.18 7.12
C ALA A 150 -20.34 22.92 6.39
N LEU A 151 -20.38 21.89 5.55
CA LEU A 151 -21.57 21.45 4.80
C LEU A 151 -22.51 20.55 5.63
N GLY A 152 -22.18 20.24 6.88
CA GLY A 152 -22.98 19.38 7.76
C GLY A 152 -22.73 17.87 7.60
N TYR A 153 -21.73 17.46 6.82
CA TYR A 153 -21.36 16.04 6.62
C TYR A 153 -20.39 15.56 7.71
N LYS A 154 -20.76 15.73 8.99
CA LYS A 154 -19.90 15.41 10.14
C LYS A 154 -19.43 13.95 10.14
N ALA A 155 -20.36 13.00 10.02
CA ALA A 155 -20.03 11.56 10.05
C ALA A 155 -19.08 11.16 8.92
N GLN A 156 -19.26 11.74 7.73
CA GLN A 156 -18.40 11.53 6.58
C GLN A 156 -17.02 12.17 6.79
N ALA A 157 -16.95 13.36 7.37
CA ALA A 157 -15.69 14.03 7.67
C ALA A 157 -14.84 13.23 8.69
N GLU A 158 -15.48 12.62 9.69
CA GLU A 158 -14.83 11.73 10.66
C GLU A 158 -14.34 10.43 10.02
N ASN A 159 -15.10 9.89 9.05
CA ASN A 159 -14.75 8.66 8.33
C ASN A 159 -13.92 8.87 7.04
N LEU A 160 -13.49 10.10 6.76
CA LEU A 160 -12.56 10.42 5.68
C LEU A 160 -11.13 10.37 6.21
N ILE A 161 -10.36 9.38 5.79
CA ILE A 161 -8.98 9.19 6.23
C ILE A 161 -8.03 9.55 5.09
N HIS A 162 -7.02 10.36 5.40
CA HIS A 162 -5.88 10.55 4.52
C HIS A 162 -4.78 9.57 4.94
N PHE A 163 -4.66 8.47 4.20
CA PHE A 163 -3.49 7.61 4.29
C PHE A 163 -2.36 8.29 3.51
N ALA A 164 -1.52 9.02 4.24
CA ALA A 164 -0.42 9.76 3.66
C ALA A 164 0.78 8.85 3.44
N TYR A 165 1.37 8.89 2.24
CA TYR A 165 2.64 8.23 1.96
C TYR A 165 3.69 9.23 1.47
N ASN A 166 4.97 8.94 1.72
CA ASN A 166 6.09 9.81 1.35
C ASN A 166 6.73 9.37 0.03
N LEU A 167 7.63 10.21 -0.50
CA LEU A 167 8.25 9.99 -1.80
C LEU A 167 9.29 8.87 -1.77
N VAL A 168 9.40 8.19 -2.92
CA VAL A 168 10.48 7.24 -3.20
C VAL A 168 11.65 7.98 -3.84
N SER A 169 12.85 7.74 -3.33
CA SER A 169 14.10 8.33 -3.79
C SER A 169 15.07 7.26 -4.28
N PHE A 170 15.77 7.53 -5.37
CA PHE A 170 16.80 6.68 -5.94
C PHE A 170 18.16 7.39 -5.81
N PRO A 171 19.10 6.88 -4.99
CA PRO A 171 20.41 7.51 -4.85
C PRO A 171 21.11 7.70 -6.19
N GLY A 172 21.65 8.89 -6.43
CA GLY A 172 22.33 9.24 -7.68
C GLY A 172 21.39 9.55 -8.87
N LEU A 173 20.09 9.31 -8.76
CA LEU A 173 19.10 9.58 -9.81
C LEU A 173 18.15 10.70 -9.39
N ARG A 174 18.16 11.80 -10.14
CA ARG A 174 17.21 12.91 -9.95
C ARG A 174 16.08 12.81 -10.97
N ILE A 175 14.89 12.44 -10.50
CA ILE A 175 13.66 12.52 -11.29
C ILE A 175 13.32 14.01 -11.51
N SER A 176 13.04 14.39 -12.74
CA SER A 176 12.69 15.76 -13.14
C SER A 176 11.67 15.73 -14.27
N GLY A 177 10.41 16.05 -13.95
CA GLY A 177 9.35 16.16 -14.93
C GLY A 177 9.64 17.20 -16.02
N ARG A 178 10.21 18.35 -15.66
CA ARG A 178 10.56 19.42 -16.62
C ARG A 178 11.66 19.01 -17.62
N ARG A 179 12.54 18.09 -17.24
CA ARG A 179 13.64 17.59 -18.09
C ARG A 179 13.32 16.24 -18.73
N GLY A 180 12.11 15.71 -18.54
CA GLY A 180 11.72 14.39 -19.02
C GLY A 180 12.54 13.23 -18.43
N ARG A 181 13.14 13.42 -17.25
CA ARG A 181 13.92 12.38 -16.57
C ARG A 181 13.03 11.70 -15.55
N TYR A 182 12.56 10.50 -15.83
CA TYR A 182 11.77 9.69 -14.92
C TYR A 182 12.24 8.25 -14.99
N ILE A 183 11.90 7.49 -13.95
CA ILE A 183 12.07 6.05 -13.88
C ILE A 183 10.66 5.49 -13.83
N THR A 184 10.31 4.64 -14.79
CA THR A 184 8.99 4.01 -14.83
C THR A 184 8.94 2.83 -13.87
N LEU A 185 7.74 2.51 -13.37
CA LEU A 185 7.56 1.31 -12.55
C LEU A 185 7.88 0.05 -13.35
N ASP A 186 7.59 0.03 -14.65
CA ASP A 186 7.94 -1.07 -15.55
C ASP A 186 9.44 -1.32 -15.59
N GLU A 187 10.27 -0.28 -15.77
CA GLU A 187 11.73 -0.40 -15.74
C GLU A 187 12.25 -0.90 -14.38
N VAL A 188 11.68 -0.44 -13.28
CA VAL A 188 12.04 -0.92 -11.93
C VAL A 188 11.68 -2.41 -11.80
N MET A 189 10.50 -2.84 -12.24
CA MET A 189 10.11 -4.24 -12.17
C MET A 189 11.00 -5.11 -13.07
N ASP A 190 11.29 -4.68 -14.30
CA ASP A 190 12.14 -5.42 -15.23
C ASP A 190 13.56 -5.61 -14.69
N GLU A 191 14.15 -4.56 -14.13
CA GLU A 191 15.47 -4.62 -13.49
C GLU A 191 15.45 -5.53 -12.25
N ALA A 192 14.40 -5.47 -11.43
CA ALA A 192 14.24 -6.34 -10.27
C ALA A 192 14.16 -7.82 -10.67
N ILE A 193 13.40 -8.14 -11.72
CA ILE A 193 13.24 -9.50 -12.26
C ILE A 193 14.56 -10.00 -12.83
N SER A 194 15.28 -9.18 -13.58
CA SER A 194 16.59 -9.51 -14.14
C SER A 194 17.60 -9.87 -13.04
N ARG A 195 17.67 -9.05 -11.98
CA ARG A 195 18.54 -9.30 -10.82
C ARG A 195 18.12 -10.55 -10.04
N ALA A 196 16.81 -10.74 -9.83
CA ALA A 196 16.28 -11.93 -9.19
C ALA A 196 16.66 -13.20 -9.98
N TYR A 197 16.59 -13.16 -11.32
CA TYR A 197 16.99 -14.28 -12.17
C TYR A 197 18.47 -14.62 -12.03
N ALA A 198 19.36 -13.63 -11.97
CA ALA A 198 20.77 -13.87 -11.73
C ALA A 198 21.03 -14.57 -10.37
N GLU A 199 20.27 -14.24 -9.33
CA GLU A 199 20.39 -14.87 -8.01
C GLU A 199 19.76 -16.27 -7.96
N VAL A 200 18.58 -16.46 -8.55
CA VAL A 200 17.92 -17.77 -8.65
C VAL A 200 18.81 -18.76 -9.40
N LYS A 201 19.41 -18.33 -10.52
CA LYS A 201 20.32 -19.16 -11.33
C LYS A 201 21.57 -19.61 -10.59
N LYS A 202 22.11 -18.80 -9.67
CA LYS A 202 23.26 -19.19 -8.83
C LYS A 202 22.90 -20.23 -7.77
N ARG A 203 21.66 -20.21 -7.28
CA ARG A 203 21.19 -21.02 -6.16
C ARG A 203 20.50 -22.31 -6.60
N SER A 204 20.05 -22.36 -7.84
CA SER A 204 19.28 -23.47 -8.40
C SER A 204 20.15 -24.41 -9.23
N THR A 205 20.09 -25.71 -8.94
CA THR A 205 20.81 -26.75 -9.71
C THR A 205 19.88 -27.63 -10.55
N ASP A 206 18.57 -27.57 -10.30
CA ASP A 206 17.57 -28.54 -10.76
C ASP A 206 16.28 -27.88 -11.30
N LEU A 207 16.31 -26.58 -11.59
CA LEU A 207 15.17 -25.86 -12.18
C LEU A 207 15.33 -25.74 -13.70
N SER A 208 14.22 -25.86 -14.43
CA SER A 208 14.18 -25.54 -15.85
C SER A 208 14.31 -24.02 -16.08
N GLU A 209 14.69 -23.60 -17.29
CA GLU A 209 14.73 -22.18 -17.65
C GLU A 209 13.37 -21.49 -17.45
N ASP A 210 12.26 -22.16 -17.81
CA ASP A 210 10.91 -21.63 -17.61
C ASP A 210 10.55 -21.49 -16.12
N GLU A 211 10.94 -22.46 -15.28
CA GLU A 211 10.74 -22.38 -13.82
C GLU A 211 11.55 -21.21 -13.24
N MET A 212 12.81 -21.05 -13.65
CA MET A 212 13.65 -19.95 -13.21
C MET A 212 13.04 -18.59 -13.59
N HIS A 213 12.55 -18.43 -14.82
CA HIS A 213 11.89 -17.19 -15.24
C HIS A 213 10.63 -16.88 -14.41
N ASN A 214 9.78 -17.87 -14.16
CA ASN A 214 8.56 -17.69 -13.37
C ASN A 214 8.87 -17.32 -11.92
N ILE A 215 9.82 -18.01 -11.29
CA ILE A 215 10.26 -17.71 -9.92
C ILE A 215 10.87 -16.30 -9.86
N SER A 216 11.72 -15.95 -10.81
CA SER A 216 12.39 -14.64 -10.86
C SER A 216 11.40 -13.49 -11.04
N LYS A 217 10.33 -13.71 -11.82
CA LYS A 217 9.24 -12.76 -11.95
C LYS A 217 8.55 -12.51 -10.60
N SER A 218 8.17 -13.60 -9.93
CA SER A 218 7.52 -13.56 -8.62
C SER A 218 8.40 -12.88 -7.56
N VAL A 219 9.69 -13.19 -7.56
CA VAL A 219 10.67 -12.67 -6.60
C VAL A 219 11.00 -11.21 -6.87
N GLY A 220 11.22 -10.83 -8.13
CA GLY A 220 11.50 -9.45 -8.52
C GLY A 220 10.35 -8.51 -8.20
N ILE A 221 9.10 -8.88 -8.54
CA ILE A 221 7.93 -8.09 -8.19
C ILE A 221 7.72 -8.05 -6.67
N GLY A 222 7.88 -9.19 -5.99
CA GLY A 222 7.80 -9.29 -4.53
C GLY A 222 8.80 -8.37 -3.82
N ALA A 223 10.03 -8.29 -4.33
CA ALA A 223 11.08 -7.41 -3.83
C ALA A 223 10.70 -5.93 -3.92
N VAL A 224 10.20 -5.49 -5.07
CA VAL A 224 9.77 -4.10 -5.28
C VAL A 224 8.63 -3.75 -4.32
N LYS A 225 7.62 -4.62 -4.21
CA LYS A 225 6.47 -4.39 -3.31
C LYS A 225 6.91 -4.35 -1.85
N TYR A 226 7.73 -5.30 -1.42
CA TYR A 226 8.23 -5.35 -0.04
C TYR A 226 8.99 -4.08 0.32
N ALA A 227 9.91 -3.62 -0.55
CA ALA A 227 10.72 -2.43 -0.30
C ALA A 227 9.88 -1.14 -0.13
N LEU A 228 8.70 -1.09 -0.75
CA LEU A 228 7.76 0.03 -0.60
C LEU A 228 6.88 -0.10 0.66
N VAL A 229 6.54 -1.32 1.08
CA VAL A 229 5.60 -1.57 2.19
C VAL A 229 6.29 -1.73 3.54
N GLU A 230 7.54 -2.21 3.60
CA GLU A 230 8.30 -2.39 4.85
C GLU A 230 8.61 -1.06 5.55
N THR A 231 8.57 0.04 4.81
CA THR A 231 8.87 1.37 5.36
C THR A 231 7.56 2.01 5.80
N ASP A 232 7.54 2.53 7.03
CA ASP A 232 6.50 3.44 7.53
C ASP A 232 6.08 4.43 6.42
N PRO A 233 4.78 4.50 6.05
CA PRO A 233 4.31 5.32 4.96
C PRO A 233 4.75 6.79 5.04
N LEU A 234 4.91 7.34 6.24
CA LEU A 234 5.29 8.74 6.44
C LEU A 234 6.80 8.98 6.25
N LYS A 235 7.62 7.95 6.23
CA LYS A 235 9.07 8.06 6.02
C LYS A 235 9.42 7.99 4.54
N PRO A 236 10.36 8.82 4.04
CA PRO A 236 10.85 8.69 2.68
C PRO A 236 11.45 7.29 2.45
N VAL A 237 11.15 6.70 1.30
CA VAL A 237 11.74 5.41 0.90
C VAL A 237 13.02 5.69 0.11
N THR A 238 14.15 5.18 0.57
CA THR A 238 15.39 5.17 -0.22
C THR A 238 15.54 3.81 -0.89
N PHE A 239 15.36 3.80 -2.21
CA PHE A 239 15.36 2.59 -3.02
C PHE A 239 16.77 2.28 -3.53
N THR A 240 17.35 1.18 -3.04
CA THR A 240 18.66 0.66 -3.50
C THR A 240 18.55 -0.82 -3.85
N TRP A 241 19.19 -1.22 -4.96
CA TRP A 241 19.12 -2.60 -5.43
C TRP A 241 19.69 -3.61 -4.43
N ASP A 242 20.74 -3.24 -3.70
CA ASP A 242 21.38 -4.10 -2.69
C ASP A 242 20.46 -4.40 -1.50
N ARG A 243 19.49 -3.52 -1.21
CA ARG A 243 18.46 -3.74 -0.19
C ARG A 243 17.27 -4.50 -0.76
N VAL A 244 16.80 -4.11 -1.95
CA VAL A 244 15.59 -4.65 -2.58
C VAL A 244 15.77 -6.13 -2.95
N ILE A 245 16.91 -6.49 -3.54
CA ILE A 245 17.20 -7.86 -3.99
C ILE A 245 18.18 -8.53 -3.01
N ASN A 246 17.77 -8.68 -1.75
CA ASN A 246 18.61 -9.25 -0.70
C ASN A 246 18.09 -10.60 -0.20
N PHE A 247 18.66 -11.71 -0.63
CA PHE A 247 18.20 -13.05 -0.21
C PHE A 247 18.66 -13.47 1.20
N GLU A 248 19.36 -12.60 1.94
CA GLU A 248 19.98 -12.94 3.21
C GLU A 248 19.33 -12.26 4.41
N LYS A 249 18.70 -11.10 4.23
CA LYS A 249 18.03 -10.36 5.31
C LYS A 249 17.09 -9.27 4.80
N ASN A 250 16.06 -8.96 5.60
CA ASN A 250 15.17 -7.80 5.48
C ASN A 250 14.79 -7.44 4.04
N SER A 251 14.19 -8.40 3.34
CA SER A 251 13.68 -8.19 1.98
C SER A 251 12.57 -9.18 1.63
N GLY A 252 11.77 -8.84 0.61
CA GLY A 252 10.77 -9.74 0.02
C GLY A 252 11.37 -11.09 -0.42
N PRO A 253 12.45 -11.11 -1.22
CA PRO A 253 13.14 -12.34 -1.61
C PRO A 253 13.58 -13.21 -0.43
N TYR A 254 14.04 -12.61 0.67
CA TYR A 254 14.46 -13.35 1.87
C TYR A 254 13.28 -14.10 2.51
N ILE A 255 12.14 -13.44 2.66
CA ILE A 255 10.92 -14.05 3.23
C ILE A 255 10.35 -15.11 2.29
N GLN A 256 10.31 -14.84 0.98
CA GLN A 256 9.88 -15.80 -0.04
C GLN A 256 10.75 -17.06 -0.04
N TYR A 257 12.08 -16.89 0.04
CA TYR A 257 13.03 -17.99 0.09
C TYR A 257 12.87 -18.82 1.38
N THR A 258 12.64 -18.16 2.51
CA THR A 258 12.33 -18.82 3.78
C THR A 258 11.05 -19.66 3.69
N HIS A 259 9.99 -19.12 3.07
CA HIS A 259 8.77 -19.87 2.80
C HIS A 259 9.02 -21.09 1.88
N ALA A 260 9.78 -20.91 0.79
CA ALA A 260 10.14 -21.99 -0.13
C ALA A 260 10.98 -23.08 0.56
N ARG A 261 11.88 -22.70 1.48
CA ARG A 261 12.65 -23.61 2.32
C ARG A 261 11.75 -24.44 3.23
N ALA A 262 10.77 -23.82 3.90
CA ALA A 262 9.78 -24.54 4.70
C ALA A 262 9.00 -25.57 3.84
N CYS A 263 8.57 -25.18 2.64
CA CYS A 263 7.94 -26.09 1.68
C CYS A 263 8.87 -27.26 1.29
N SER A 264 10.16 -26.99 1.08
CA SER A 264 11.17 -27.99 0.75
C SER A 264 11.40 -29.00 1.87
N ILE A 265 11.45 -28.55 3.13
CA ILE A 265 11.60 -29.42 4.31
C ILE A 265 10.45 -30.41 4.40
N LEU A 266 9.21 -29.92 4.29
CA LEU A 266 8.01 -30.77 4.33
C LEU A 266 7.98 -31.77 3.18
N ARG A 267 8.35 -31.34 1.96
CA ARG A 267 8.45 -32.24 0.80
C ARG A 267 9.50 -33.32 1.00
N ARG A 268 10.67 -32.98 1.57
CA ARG A 268 11.77 -33.93 1.84
C ARG A 268 11.47 -34.91 2.97
N ALA A 269 10.60 -34.54 3.91
CA ALA A 269 10.15 -35.46 4.96
C ALA A 269 9.35 -36.63 4.37
N SER A 270 8.74 -36.43 3.19
CA SER A 270 8.01 -37.44 2.41
C SER A 270 6.97 -38.21 3.21
N ARG A 271 6.38 -37.57 4.23
CA ARG A 271 5.32 -38.14 5.06
C ARG A 271 4.39 -37.07 5.56
N GLN A 272 3.11 -37.40 5.66
CA GLN A 272 2.10 -36.53 6.23
C GLN A 272 2.01 -36.80 7.73
N VAL A 273 2.16 -35.75 8.53
CA VAL A 273 1.97 -35.77 9.98
C VAL A 273 0.63 -35.10 10.25
N ASN A 274 -0.30 -35.80 10.90
CA ASN A 274 -1.62 -35.25 11.23
C ASN A 274 -1.74 -34.90 12.73
N ASP A 275 -0.91 -35.51 13.56
CA ASP A 275 -0.89 -35.30 15.00
C ASP A 275 0.54 -35.50 15.52
N ALA A 276 0.88 -34.82 16.62
CA ALA A 276 2.20 -34.90 17.22
C ALA A 276 2.18 -34.59 18.72
N VAL A 277 3.20 -35.08 19.43
CA VAL A 277 3.37 -34.83 20.86
C VAL A 277 4.07 -33.48 21.06
N PHE A 278 3.32 -32.38 21.04
CA PHE A 278 3.86 -31.02 21.13
C PHE A 278 4.62 -30.71 22.43
N SER A 279 4.38 -31.47 23.51
CA SER A 279 5.15 -31.35 24.75
C SER A 279 6.64 -31.72 24.61
N LEU A 280 7.04 -32.26 23.45
CA LEU A 280 8.44 -32.51 23.10
C LEU A 280 9.15 -31.25 22.56
N LEU A 281 8.41 -30.20 22.16
CA LEU A 281 8.99 -28.91 21.75
C LEU A 281 9.44 -28.14 23.00
N LYS A 282 10.68 -28.39 23.43
CA LYS A 282 11.24 -27.88 24.69
C LYS A 282 12.29 -26.81 24.49
N GLU A 283 12.82 -26.66 23.27
CA GLU A 283 13.88 -25.71 23.00
C GLU A 283 13.33 -24.28 23.03
N PRO A 284 14.06 -23.30 23.61
CA PRO A 284 13.58 -21.92 23.72
C PRO A 284 13.13 -21.33 22.38
N ILE A 285 13.86 -21.61 21.30
CA ILE A 285 13.55 -21.11 19.96
C ILE A 285 12.26 -21.69 19.38
N GLU A 286 11.90 -22.94 19.73
CA GLU A 286 10.61 -23.53 19.32
C GLU A 286 9.46 -22.78 19.99
N ARG A 287 9.60 -22.51 21.29
CA ARG A 287 8.61 -21.74 22.06
C ARG A 287 8.48 -20.31 21.53
N GLU A 288 9.59 -19.65 21.21
CA GLU A 288 9.57 -18.31 20.61
C GLU A 288 8.76 -18.28 19.31
N ILE A 289 9.03 -19.22 18.39
CA ILE A 289 8.30 -19.31 17.12
C ILE A 289 6.80 -19.56 17.35
N ILE A 290 6.44 -20.47 18.27
CA ILE A 290 5.04 -20.74 18.62
C ILE A 290 4.35 -19.47 19.11
N LEU A 291 4.98 -18.71 20.00
CA LEU A 291 4.42 -17.47 20.52
C LEU A 291 4.29 -16.40 19.42
N MET A 292 5.26 -16.29 18.50
CA MET A 292 5.17 -15.38 17.36
C MET A 292 4.00 -15.73 16.45
N ILE A 293 3.83 -17.01 16.11
CA ILE A 293 2.71 -17.47 15.29
C ILE A 293 1.37 -17.19 16.00
N ALA A 294 1.28 -17.47 17.30
CA ALA A 294 0.07 -17.22 18.08
C ALA A 294 -0.33 -15.74 18.14
N ARG A 295 0.65 -14.82 18.06
CA ARG A 295 0.42 -13.37 18.05
C ARG A 295 0.09 -12.80 16.67
N PHE A 296 0.24 -13.56 15.59
CA PHE A 296 -0.03 -13.06 14.24
C PHE A 296 -1.43 -12.46 14.05
N PRO A 297 -2.53 -13.04 14.61
CA PRO A 297 -3.85 -12.42 14.52
C PRO A 297 -3.95 -11.04 15.20
N GLU A 298 -3.22 -10.83 16.30
CA GLU A 298 -3.18 -9.54 17.00
C GLU A 298 -2.46 -8.50 16.14
N ILE A 299 -1.32 -8.87 15.56
CA ILE A 299 -0.54 -8.00 14.66
C ILE A 299 -1.35 -7.66 13.41
N PHE A 300 -2.13 -8.61 12.88
CA PHE A 300 -3.03 -8.34 11.77
C PHE A 300 -4.14 -7.34 12.12
N ALA A 301 -4.75 -7.47 13.30
CA ALA A 301 -5.75 -6.53 13.77
C ALA A 301 -5.16 -5.13 13.95
N GLU A 302 -4.01 -5.02 14.63
CA GLU A 302 -3.28 -3.77 14.84
C GLU A 302 -2.93 -3.08 13.51
N ALA A 303 -2.31 -3.81 12.57
CA ALA A 303 -1.98 -3.29 11.24
C ALA A 303 -3.22 -2.80 10.46
N THR A 304 -4.39 -3.42 10.68
CA THR A 304 -5.63 -3.05 10.01
C THR A 304 -6.29 -1.83 10.65
N ASP A 305 -6.33 -1.79 11.98
CA ASP A 305 -6.95 -0.71 12.74
C ASP A 305 -6.18 0.61 12.59
N ASP A 306 -4.85 0.52 12.64
CA ASP A 306 -3.95 1.68 12.56
C ASP A 306 -3.52 2.01 11.13
N LEU A 307 -3.88 1.16 10.16
CA LEU A 307 -3.45 1.26 8.75
C LEU A 307 -1.91 1.26 8.62
N GLU A 308 -1.24 0.33 9.30
CA GLU A 308 0.21 0.18 9.29
C GLU A 308 0.63 -1.16 8.65
N PRO A 309 0.63 -1.26 7.31
CA PRO A 309 0.97 -2.52 6.63
C PRO A 309 2.43 -2.94 6.84
N ASN A 310 3.31 -2.02 7.23
CA ASN A 310 4.70 -2.31 7.59
C ASN A 310 4.80 -3.27 8.79
N LEU A 311 3.84 -3.26 9.72
CA LEU A 311 3.83 -4.20 10.85
C LEU A 311 3.78 -5.67 10.39
N ILE A 312 3.09 -5.95 9.28
CA ILE A 312 3.04 -7.28 8.68
C ILE A 312 4.39 -7.65 8.06
N ALA A 313 5.07 -6.68 7.43
CA ALA A 313 6.40 -6.88 6.87
C ALA A 313 7.44 -7.17 7.97
N ASP A 314 7.47 -6.34 9.01
CA ASP A 314 8.36 -6.49 10.17
C ASP A 314 8.16 -7.84 10.88
N PHE A 315 6.90 -8.24 11.05
CA PHE A 315 6.57 -9.55 11.59
C PHE A 315 7.07 -10.69 10.71
N ALA A 316 6.83 -10.62 9.40
CA ALA A 316 7.21 -11.67 8.46
C ALA A 316 8.73 -11.85 8.39
N ASP A 317 9.49 -10.75 8.39
CA ASP A 317 10.96 -10.77 8.44
C ASP A 317 11.46 -11.39 9.76
N SER A 318 10.91 -10.93 10.88
CA SER A 318 11.26 -11.46 12.21
C SER A 318 10.97 -12.96 12.33
N LEU A 319 9.83 -13.43 11.81
CA LEU A 319 9.48 -14.84 11.81
C LEU A 319 10.42 -15.64 10.90
N ALA A 320 10.82 -15.08 9.76
CA ALA A 320 11.76 -15.70 8.84
C ALA A 320 13.15 -15.88 9.49
N ASP A 321 13.65 -14.85 10.18
CA ASP A 321 14.91 -14.90 10.95
C ASP A 321 14.90 -15.99 12.01
N LYS A 322 13.83 -16.04 12.82
CA LYS A 322 13.69 -17.04 13.88
C LYS A 322 13.58 -18.46 13.32
N PHE A 323 12.83 -18.64 12.24
CA PHE A 323 12.72 -19.93 11.57
C PHE A 323 14.05 -20.40 10.98
N ASN A 324 14.80 -19.50 10.32
CA ASN A 324 16.11 -19.83 9.76
C ASN A 324 17.11 -20.22 10.84
N THR A 325 17.08 -19.52 11.99
CA THR A 325 17.89 -19.86 13.17
C THR A 325 17.50 -21.22 13.75
N PHE A 326 16.19 -21.50 13.88
CA PHE A 326 15.66 -22.79 14.33
C PHE A 326 16.16 -23.94 13.43
N TYR A 327 16.01 -23.79 12.12
CA TYR A 327 16.40 -24.82 11.16
C TYR A 327 17.92 -25.06 11.13
N ALA A 328 18.72 -24.01 11.34
CA ALA A 328 20.17 -24.14 11.43
C ALA A 328 20.63 -24.84 12.71
N SER A 329 19.89 -24.65 13.81
CA SER A 329 20.31 -25.08 15.15
C SER A 329 19.78 -26.46 15.54
N LEU A 330 18.62 -26.86 15.02
CA LEU A 330 17.92 -28.06 15.47
C LEU A 330 17.59 -29.01 14.31
N PRO A 331 17.82 -30.33 14.47
CA PRO A 331 17.37 -31.29 13.46
C PRO A 331 15.83 -31.29 13.41
N VAL A 332 15.26 -31.23 12.20
CA VAL A 332 13.81 -31.36 11.99
C VAL A 332 13.48 -32.80 11.60
N ILE A 333 13.77 -33.18 10.35
CA ILE A 333 13.39 -34.49 9.79
C ILE A 333 14.06 -35.64 10.55
N LYS A 334 15.32 -35.47 10.94
CA LYS A 334 16.14 -36.48 11.64
C LYS A 334 16.11 -36.32 13.17
N ALA A 335 15.15 -35.57 13.72
CA ALA A 335 15.04 -35.45 15.17
C ALA A 335 14.65 -36.81 15.77
N GLU A 336 15.23 -37.11 16.93
CA GLU A 336 14.90 -38.29 17.72
C GLU A 336 14.33 -37.86 19.08
N PRO A 337 13.27 -38.51 19.59
CA PRO A 337 12.57 -39.62 18.95
C PRO A 337 11.68 -39.15 17.77
N ARG A 338 11.13 -40.08 16.99
CA ARG A 338 10.32 -39.77 15.80
C ARG A 338 9.17 -38.79 16.09
N GLU A 339 8.58 -38.87 17.27
CA GLU A 339 7.50 -37.99 17.73
C GLU A 339 7.95 -36.52 17.83
N LEU A 340 9.23 -36.26 18.15
CA LEU A 340 9.79 -34.91 18.13
C LEU A 340 9.98 -34.41 16.70
N SER A 341 10.42 -35.28 15.78
CA SER A 341 10.51 -34.96 14.35
C SER A 341 9.13 -34.58 13.80
N ASP A 342 8.10 -35.35 14.15
CA ASP A 342 6.73 -35.09 13.73
C ASP A 342 6.19 -33.76 14.34
N ALA A 343 6.48 -33.46 15.61
CA ALA A 343 6.14 -32.17 16.22
C ALA A 343 6.83 -30.97 15.54
N ARG A 344 8.12 -31.10 15.22
CA ARG A 344 8.89 -30.08 14.50
C ARG A 344 8.41 -29.89 13.06
N LEU A 345 7.97 -30.95 12.38
CA LEU A 345 7.39 -30.84 11.04
C LEU A 345 6.08 -30.06 11.07
N LEU A 346 5.23 -30.26 12.08
CA LEU A 346 4.02 -29.44 12.25
C LEU A 346 4.35 -27.97 12.59
N LEU A 347 5.40 -27.71 13.37
CA LEU A 347 5.88 -26.35 13.61
C LEU A 347 6.36 -25.68 12.31
N VAL A 348 7.12 -26.40 11.48
CA VAL A 348 7.55 -25.92 10.15
C VAL A 348 6.34 -25.61 9.26
N ASP A 349 5.30 -26.46 9.30
CA ASP A 349 4.09 -26.23 8.51
C ASP A 349 3.31 -25.00 8.99
N ALA A 350 3.23 -24.80 10.32
CA ALA A 350 2.64 -23.60 10.90
C ALA A 350 3.40 -22.33 10.46
N VAL A 351 4.73 -22.34 10.48
CA VAL A 351 5.55 -21.23 9.94
C VAL A 351 5.27 -21.00 8.45
N ARG A 352 5.25 -22.07 7.64
CA ARG A 352 4.95 -21.97 6.20
C ARG A 352 3.61 -21.29 5.95
N ILE A 353 2.57 -21.69 6.67
CA ILE A 353 1.22 -21.11 6.55
C ILE A 353 1.24 -19.63 6.96
N THR A 354 1.85 -19.30 8.08
CA THR A 354 1.92 -17.93 8.59
C THR A 354 2.70 -17.00 7.66
N LEU A 355 3.85 -17.43 7.13
CA LEU A 355 4.61 -16.65 6.15
C LEU A 355 3.83 -16.48 4.84
N ARG A 356 3.16 -17.53 4.35
CA ARG A 356 2.30 -17.43 3.16
C ARG A 356 1.19 -16.40 3.35
N ASN A 357 0.54 -16.41 4.51
CA ASN A 357 -0.52 -15.45 4.84
C ASN A 357 0.03 -14.03 4.92
N SER A 358 1.18 -13.84 5.56
CA SER A 358 1.86 -12.54 5.66
C SER A 358 2.22 -11.98 4.29
N LEU A 359 2.88 -12.79 3.44
CA LEU A 359 3.21 -12.40 2.05
C LEU A 359 1.95 -12.05 1.26
N LYS A 360 0.89 -12.84 1.37
CA LYS A 360 -0.38 -12.59 0.68
C LYS A 360 -1.01 -11.25 1.10
N LEU A 361 -0.98 -10.91 2.39
CA LEU A 361 -1.47 -9.62 2.89
C LEU A 361 -0.67 -8.42 2.34
N LEU A 362 0.64 -8.61 2.14
CA LEU A 362 1.52 -7.63 1.48
C LEU A 362 1.34 -7.62 -0.06
N GLY A 363 0.46 -8.45 -0.60
CA GLY A 363 0.29 -8.64 -2.05
C GLY A 363 1.48 -9.30 -2.73
N ILE A 364 2.32 -10.02 -1.99
CA ILE A 364 3.50 -10.71 -2.48
C ILE A 364 3.19 -12.20 -2.63
N GLU A 365 3.62 -12.80 -3.73
CA GLU A 365 3.44 -14.23 -3.95
C GLU A 365 4.41 -15.04 -3.07
N ALA A 366 3.94 -16.20 -2.60
CA ALA A 366 4.70 -17.10 -1.74
C ALA A 366 5.12 -18.36 -2.53
N PRO A 367 6.27 -18.34 -3.23
CA PRO A 367 6.71 -19.47 -4.04
C PRO A 367 7.01 -20.70 -3.18
N GLN A 368 6.72 -21.89 -3.72
CA GLN A 368 6.96 -23.17 -3.03
C GLN A 368 8.35 -23.78 -3.33
N ARG A 369 9.03 -23.25 -4.36
CA ARG A 369 10.39 -23.60 -4.78
C ARG A 369 11.11 -22.31 -5.18
N MET A 370 12.36 -22.18 -4.78
CA MET A 370 13.26 -21.06 -5.07
C MET A 370 14.71 -21.51 -5.01
#